data_AF-A0A7J6DFM3-F1
#
_entry.id   AF-A0A7J6DFM3-F1
#
_cell.length_a   1.000
_cell.length_b   1.000
_cell.length_c   1.000
_cell.angle_alpha   90.00
_cell.angle_beta   90.00
_cell.angle_gamma   90.00
#
_symmetry.space_group_name_H-M   'P 1'
#
loop_
_entity.id
_entity.type
_entity.pdbx_description
1 polymer ?
#
loop_
_entity_poly.entity_id
_entity_poly.type
_entity_poly.pdbx_seq_one_letter_code
_entity_poly.pdbx_strand_id
1 'polypeptide(L)'
;MDHPGGHLAVVLLVLVLVSMSTENNIIRWCTVSDAEEQKCLDLAGNATARNIRGQLLCVRGQSPTDCMKQIKNGTADASTMYADEIYTAGFCYGLDVAVGESYNGVDGINYYVVALARTSSSDLSMLEMHERSSCHPGMRTTVGWTVPIGFLVNTSQISVDEQCNFPHAVGDFFGYSCVPGVKDPEHDPKGNNPRNLCEACIGDENDRHICANNPRERHFGEAGALRCVAENLGDVAFVKHTTVFDNMEGKNQESWALDLELEDLKLLCPDGREANLFQHESCHLAVVPTNAVVVRLEDKCRVYKFLERVQNAFANATEGFSLFSSVNYGQPDVLFSDSTKKLLRVMGTYTSWLGPSYTTILKAFECEGLC
;
A
#
# COMPACT_ATOMS: atom_id res chain seq x y z
N MET A 1 -72.42 29.20 50.94
CA MET A 1 -72.12 29.29 49.50
C MET A 1 -70.66 28.94 49.32
N ASP A 2 -70.43 27.97 48.45
CA ASP A 2 -69.19 27.60 47.77
C ASP A 2 -68.01 26.88 48.49
N HIS A 3 -67.90 25.61 48.11
CA HIS A 3 -66.72 24.71 48.00
C HIS A 3 -65.61 25.30 47.09
N PRO A 4 -64.47 24.61 46.86
CA PRO A 4 -63.62 23.75 47.70
C PRO A 4 -62.11 24.08 47.46
N GLY A 5 -61.17 23.34 48.07
CA GLY A 5 -59.75 23.50 47.73
C GLY A 5 -58.83 22.42 48.28
N GLY A 6 -58.92 21.20 47.73
CA GLY A 6 -57.96 20.13 47.99
C GLY A 6 -56.62 20.42 47.29
N HIS A 7 -55.53 20.44 48.05
CA HIS A 7 -54.18 20.48 47.50
C HIS A 7 -53.77 19.06 47.10
N LEU A 8 -53.93 18.73 45.81
CA LEU A 8 -53.33 17.57 45.19
C LEU A 8 -51.92 17.97 44.72
N ALA A 9 -50.88 17.50 45.43
CA ALA A 9 -49.51 17.65 44.99
C ALA A 9 -49.26 16.73 43.78
N VAL A 10 -49.22 17.30 42.58
CA VAL A 10 -48.83 16.58 41.36
C VAL A 10 -47.32 16.61 41.25
N VAL A 11 -46.67 15.49 41.57
CA VAL A 11 -45.26 15.27 41.28
C VAL A 11 -45.13 14.94 39.80
N LEU A 12 -44.71 15.91 38.99
CA LEU A 12 -44.30 15.65 37.60
C LEU A 12 -42.97 14.89 37.60
N LEU A 13 -43.02 13.58 37.38
CA LEU A 13 -41.86 12.77 37.01
C LEU A 13 -41.50 13.11 35.56
N VAL A 14 -40.49 13.97 35.38
CA VAL A 14 -39.86 14.19 34.07
C VAL A 14 -39.00 12.97 33.77
N LEU A 15 -39.58 11.99 33.09
CA LEU A 15 -38.83 10.91 32.44
C LEU A 15 -38.04 11.53 31.28
N VAL A 16 -36.77 11.85 31.53
CA VAL A 16 -35.80 12.10 30.46
C VAL A 16 -35.63 10.79 29.72
N LEU A 17 -36.35 10.64 28.61
CA LEU A 17 -36.07 9.62 27.60
C LEU A 17 -34.69 9.96 27.04
N VAL A 18 -33.65 9.38 27.63
CA VAL A 18 -32.37 9.24 26.95
C VAL A 18 -32.69 8.37 25.74
N SER A 19 -32.81 8.98 24.57
CA SER A 19 -32.79 8.24 23.32
C SER A 19 -31.45 7.50 23.31
N MET A 20 -31.48 6.21 23.66
CA MET A 20 -30.40 5.33 23.27
C MET A 20 -30.46 5.31 21.74
N SER A 21 -29.67 6.19 21.11
CA SER A 21 -29.33 6.01 19.71
C SER A 21 -28.81 4.59 19.63
N THR A 22 -29.55 3.71 18.97
CA THR A 22 -28.99 2.46 18.49
C THR A 22 -27.85 2.90 17.58
N GLU A 23 -26.62 2.94 18.11
CA GLU A 23 -25.43 3.05 17.26
C GLU A 23 -25.64 2.01 16.18
N ASN A 24 -25.74 2.45 14.93
CA ASN A 24 -25.95 1.56 13.81
C ASN A 24 -24.72 0.66 13.74
N ASN A 25 -24.84 -0.52 14.34
CA ASN A 25 -23.72 -1.38 14.68
C ASN A 25 -23.27 -2.24 13.48
N ILE A 26 -23.75 -1.86 12.29
CA ILE A 26 -23.49 -2.49 11.00
C ILE A 26 -22.27 -1.80 10.39
N ILE A 27 -21.26 -2.57 10.02
CA ILE A 27 -20.12 -2.14 9.21
C ILE A 27 -20.29 -2.72 7.81
N ARG A 28 -20.38 -1.88 6.78
CA ARG A 28 -20.37 -2.31 5.38
C ARG A 28 -18.95 -2.21 4.82
N TRP A 29 -18.33 -3.35 4.62
CA TRP A 29 -16.97 -3.47 4.12
C TRP A 29 -16.97 -3.55 2.59
N CYS A 30 -16.26 -2.64 1.94
CA CYS A 30 -16.12 -2.64 0.49
C CYS A 30 -14.95 -3.51 0.04
N THR A 31 -15.19 -4.40 -0.93
CA THR A 31 -14.22 -5.35 -1.48
C THR A 31 -14.00 -5.12 -2.98
N VAL A 32 -12.76 -5.26 -3.43
CA VAL A 32 -12.33 -4.97 -4.82
C VAL A 32 -12.04 -6.22 -5.66
N SER A 33 -12.07 -7.42 -5.06
CA SER A 33 -12.01 -8.70 -5.77
C SER A 33 -13.03 -9.72 -5.27
N ASP A 34 -13.25 -10.78 -6.05
CA ASP A 34 -14.13 -11.89 -5.67
C ASP A 34 -13.54 -12.67 -4.47
N ALA A 35 -12.21 -12.79 -4.41
CA ALA A 35 -11.51 -13.38 -3.28
C ALA A 35 -11.72 -12.56 -1.99
N GLU A 36 -11.65 -11.22 -2.09
CA GLU A 36 -11.95 -10.34 -0.95
C GLU A 36 -13.41 -10.41 -0.51
N GLU A 37 -14.34 -10.42 -1.46
CA GLU A 37 -15.76 -10.58 -1.15
C GLU A 37 -16.01 -11.89 -0.41
N GLN A 38 -15.45 -13.00 -0.90
CA GLN A 38 -15.57 -14.30 -0.26
C GLN A 38 -14.97 -14.30 1.17
N LYS A 39 -13.75 -13.77 1.36
CA LYS A 39 -13.13 -13.67 2.69
C LYS A 39 -13.94 -12.78 3.62
N CYS A 40 -14.55 -11.71 3.11
CA CYS A 40 -15.40 -10.82 3.89
C CYS A 40 -16.67 -11.55 4.36
N LEU A 41 -17.32 -12.32 3.48
CA LEU A 41 -18.50 -13.10 3.80
C LEU A 41 -18.19 -14.17 4.86
N ASP A 42 -17.04 -14.85 4.72
CA ASP A 42 -16.57 -15.83 5.71
C ASP A 42 -16.30 -15.16 7.06
N LEU A 43 -15.66 -13.98 7.07
CA LEU A 43 -15.46 -13.19 8.29
C LEU A 43 -16.79 -12.81 8.93
N ALA A 44 -17.77 -12.35 8.14
CA ALA A 44 -19.09 -11.98 8.64
C ALA A 44 -19.81 -13.17 9.29
N GLY A 45 -19.74 -14.35 8.65
CA GLY A 45 -20.29 -15.60 9.20
C GLY A 45 -19.61 -16.02 10.50
N ASN A 46 -18.27 -16.01 10.54
CA ASN A 46 -17.50 -16.38 11.73
C ASN A 46 -17.68 -15.41 12.89
N ALA A 47 -17.72 -14.10 12.63
CA ALA A 47 -17.99 -13.08 13.64
C ALA A 47 -19.38 -13.25 14.27
N THR A 48 -20.38 -13.55 13.43
CA THR A 48 -21.75 -13.85 13.89
C THR A 48 -21.79 -15.12 14.74
N ALA A 49 -21.15 -16.20 14.29
CA ALA A 49 -21.09 -17.47 15.03
C ALA A 49 -20.41 -17.34 16.40
N ARG A 50 -19.44 -16.43 16.54
CA ARG A 50 -18.77 -16.12 17.82
C ARG A 50 -19.49 -15.04 18.65
N ASN A 51 -20.67 -14.59 18.25
CA ASN A 51 -21.42 -13.51 18.91
C ASN A 51 -20.58 -12.23 19.10
N ILE A 52 -19.69 -11.92 18.15
CA ILE A 52 -18.94 -10.66 18.18
C ILE A 52 -19.93 -9.52 18.01
N ARG A 53 -19.96 -8.58 18.96
CA ARG A 53 -20.87 -7.44 18.91
C ARG A 53 -20.58 -6.60 17.64
N GLY A 54 -21.62 -6.34 16.86
CA GLY A 54 -21.56 -5.63 15.57
C GLY A 54 -21.90 -6.58 14.42
N GLN A 55 -22.43 -6.05 13.32
CA GLN A 55 -22.76 -6.83 12.12
C GLN A 55 -21.83 -6.40 11.00
N LEU A 56 -21.24 -7.36 10.28
CA LEU A 56 -20.47 -7.10 9.06
C LEU A 56 -21.34 -7.41 7.85
N LEU A 57 -21.40 -6.49 6.91
CA LEU A 57 -21.96 -6.69 5.58
C LEU A 57 -20.86 -6.44 4.56
N CYS A 58 -20.86 -7.20 3.46
CA CYS A 58 -19.88 -7.07 2.39
C CYS A 58 -20.55 -6.40 1.19
N VAL A 59 -19.89 -5.41 0.60
CA VAL A 59 -20.34 -4.73 -0.62
C VAL A 59 -19.23 -4.77 -1.65
N ARG A 60 -19.56 -5.10 -2.90
CA ARG A 60 -18.59 -5.19 -3.98
C ARG A 60 -18.41 -3.83 -4.67
N GLY A 61 -17.16 -3.36 -4.76
CA GLY A 61 -16.79 -2.18 -5.55
C GLY A 61 -15.98 -2.57 -6.78
N GLN A 62 -16.08 -1.80 -7.88
CA GLN A 62 -15.39 -2.16 -9.13
C GLN A 62 -13.87 -1.92 -9.08
N SER A 63 -13.43 -1.03 -8.20
CA SER A 63 -12.04 -0.65 -8.01
C SER A 63 -11.85 -0.01 -6.63
N PRO A 64 -10.61 0.21 -6.16
CA PRO A 64 -10.34 0.97 -4.95
C PRO A 64 -11.00 2.35 -4.96
N THR A 65 -10.94 3.04 -6.10
CA THR A 65 -11.59 4.35 -6.30
C THR A 65 -13.13 4.28 -6.20
N ASP A 66 -13.74 3.21 -6.72
CA ASP A 66 -15.17 2.99 -6.54
C ASP A 66 -15.52 2.77 -5.06
N CYS A 67 -14.72 1.98 -4.34
CA CYS A 67 -14.88 1.84 -2.89
C CYS A 67 -14.73 3.20 -2.16
N MET A 68 -13.79 4.06 -2.54
CA MET A 68 -13.68 5.42 -1.99
C MET A 68 -14.97 6.23 -2.21
N LYS A 69 -15.55 6.19 -3.43
CA LYS A 69 -16.82 6.86 -3.76
C LYS A 69 -17.97 6.30 -2.92
N GLN A 70 -18.05 4.97 -2.80
CA GLN A 70 -19.08 4.31 -2.02
C GLN A 70 -18.98 4.65 -0.52
N ILE A 71 -17.76 4.72 0.03
CA ILE A 71 -17.53 5.16 1.42
C ILE A 71 -17.92 6.64 1.55
N LYS A 72 -17.50 7.53 0.65
CA LYS A 72 -17.90 8.95 0.69
C LYS A 72 -19.42 9.13 0.65
N ASN A 73 -20.10 8.38 -0.21
CA ASN A 73 -21.56 8.46 -0.39
C ASN A 73 -22.36 7.72 0.68
N GLY A 74 -21.69 7.01 1.60
CA GLY A 74 -22.36 6.28 2.65
C GLY A 74 -23.04 4.99 2.19
N THR A 75 -22.68 4.41 1.04
CA THR A 75 -23.13 3.07 0.60
C THR A 75 -22.21 1.95 1.10
N ALA A 76 -20.94 2.27 1.37
CA ALA A 76 -19.99 1.49 2.15
C ALA A 76 -19.54 2.27 3.39
N ASP A 77 -18.83 1.63 4.31
CA ASP A 77 -18.32 2.26 5.55
C ASP A 77 -16.80 2.21 5.68
N ALA A 78 -16.19 1.11 5.21
CA ALA A 78 -14.76 0.88 5.35
C ALA A 78 -14.21 0.04 4.19
N SER A 79 -12.93 0.20 3.89
CA SER A 79 -12.16 -0.70 3.03
C SER A 79 -10.68 -0.57 3.39
N THR A 80 -9.90 -1.63 3.18
CA THR A 80 -8.44 -1.58 3.30
C THR A 80 -7.86 -0.97 2.03
N MET A 81 -6.88 -0.09 2.17
CA MET A 81 -6.22 0.59 1.06
C MET A 81 -4.71 0.61 1.25
N TYR A 82 -3.99 0.61 0.14
CA TYR A 82 -2.53 0.81 0.09
C TYR A 82 -2.18 2.29 0.36
N ALA A 83 -0.91 2.57 0.64
CA ALA A 83 -0.45 3.91 1.00
C ALA A 83 -0.79 4.97 -0.08
N ASP A 84 -0.59 4.65 -1.36
CA ASP A 84 -0.88 5.52 -2.50
C ASP A 84 -2.39 5.82 -2.60
N GLU A 85 -3.22 4.82 -2.33
CA GLU A 85 -4.68 4.92 -2.35
C GLU A 85 -5.22 5.74 -1.18
N ILE A 86 -4.59 5.63 0.00
CA ILE A 86 -4.94 6.44 1.18
C ILE A 86 -4.79 7.93 0.87
N TYR A 87 -3.77 8.32 0.10
CA TYR A 87 -3.60 9.70 -0.36
C TYR A 87 -4.79 10.17 -1.18
N THR A 88 -5.15 9.40 -2.21
CA THR A 88 -6.29 9.67 -3.09
C THR A 88 -7.60 9.72 -2.30
N ALA A 89 -7.81 8.80 -1.36
CA ALA A 89 -8.98 8.77 -0.50
C ALA A 89 -9.13 10.03 0.35
N GLY A 90 -8.03 10.50 0.96
CA GLY A 90 -8.03 11.73 1.75
C GLY A 90 -8.20 12.99 0.89
N PHE A 91 -7.37 13.09 -0.15
CA PHE A 91 -7.29 14.28 -1.00
C PHE A 91 -8.55 14.49 -1.86
N CYS A 92 -9.02 13.45 -2.56
CA CYS A 92 -10.16 13.57 -3.49
C CYS A 92 -11.52 13.37 -2.83
N TYR A 93 -11.59 12.53 -1.79
CA TYR A 93 -12.85 12.05 -1.22
C TYR A 93 -13.10 12.55 0.21
N GLY A 94 -12.13 13.21 0.85
CA GLY A 94 -12.27 13.70 2.23
C GLY A 94 -12.39 12.57 3.25
N LEU A 95 -11.86 11.38 2.91
CA LEU A 95 -11.86 10.22 3.78
C LEU A 95 -10.64 10.24 4.72
N ASP A 96 -10.64 9.37 5.72
CA ASP A 96 -9.59 9.31 6.72
C ASP A 96 -9.31 7.85 7.14
N VAL A 97 -8.25 7.63 7.91
CA VAL A 97 -7.77 6.29 8.30
C VAL A 97 -8.16 5.97 9.73
N ALA A 98 -8.88 4.88 9.94
CA ALA A 98 -9.28 4.42 11.28
C ALA A 98 -8.28 3.46 11.92
N VAL A 99 -7.73 2.56 11.12
CA VAL A 99 -6.96 1.41 11.59
C VAL A 99 -5.80 1.13 10.64
N GLY A 100 -4.60 0.97 11.15
CA GLY A 100 -3.42 0.61 10.35
C GLY A 100 -2.98 -0.83 10.60
N GLU A 101 -2.43 -1.48 9.58
CA GLU A 101 -1.79 -2.78 9.72
C GLU A 101 -0.39 -2.63 10.35
N SER A 102 0.00 -3.54 11.24
CA SER A 102 1.36 -3.61 11.79
C SER A 102 1.96 -4.96 11.47
N TYR A 103 3.12 -4.97 10.80
CA TYR A 103 3.79 -6.20 10.37
C TYR A 103 4.75 -6.77 11.40
N ASN A 104 5.13 -5.98 12.42
CA ASN A 104 5.97 -6.42 13.53
C ASN A 104 5.22 -6.49 14.88
N GLY A 105 3.94 -6.11 14.91
CA GLY A 105 3.08 -6.19 16.10
C GLY A 105 3.28 -5.09 17.15
N VAL A 106 4.22 -4.16 16.94
CA VAL A 106 4.54 -3.06 17.85
C VAL A 106 4.30 -1.71 17.16
N ASP A 107 5.31 -1.17 16.46
CA ASP A 107 5.32 0.16 15.86
C ASP A 107 5.75 0.17 14.37
N GLY A 108 6.04 -1.00 13.80
CA GLY A 108 6.43 -1.17 12.39
C GLY A 108 5.22 -1.06 11.49
N ILE A 109 4.71 0.16 11.41
CA ILE A 109 3.73 0.63 10.45
C ILE A 109 4.41 1.14 9.19
N ASN A 110 5.74 1.02 9.06
CA ASN A 110 6.49 1.61 7.97
C ASN A 110 7.51 0.64 7.41
N TYR A 111 7.82 0.82 6.13
CA TYR A 111 9.02 0.27 5.50
C TYR A 111 9.76 1.39 4.75
N TYR A 112 11.05 1.17 4.55
CA TYR A 112 11.91 2.10 3.83
C TYR A 112 12.07 1.63 2.38
N VAL A 113 11.86 2.54 1.44
CA VAL A 113 12.21 2.35 0.03
C VAL A 113 13.61 2.88 -0.18
N VAL A 114 14.47 2.04 -0.74
CA VAL A 114 15.90 2.32 -0.93
C VAL A 114 16.29 2.18 -2.40
N ALA A 115 17.34 2.89 -2.79
CA ALA A 115 18.04 2.69 -4.06
C ALA A 115 19.26 1.79 -3.79
N LEU A 116 19.30 0.64 -4.45
CA LEU A 116 20.32 -0.39 -4.29
C LEU A 116 21.18 -0.48 -5.54
N ALA A 117 22.49 -0.63 -5.38
CA ALA A 117 23.42 -0.83 -6.49
C ALA A 117 24.52 -1.82 -6.10
N ARG A 118 25.28 -2.30 -7.09
CA ARG A 118 26.49 -3.08 -6.82
C ARG A 118 27.62 -2.19 -6.30
N THR A 119 28.44 -2.71 -5.40
CA THR A 119 29.64 -2.02 -4.92
C THR A 119 30.68 -1.79 -6.02
N SER A 120 30.67 -2.61 -7.07
CA SER A 120 31.51 -2.43 -8.27
C SER A 120 31.22 -1.15 -9.06
N SER A 121 30.02 -0.57 -8.95
CA SER A 121 29.62 0.68 -9.62
C SER A 121 30.03 1.90 -8.79
N SER A 122 31.33 2.20 -8.73
CA SER A 122 31.93 3.17 -7.80
C SER A 122 31.65 4.66 -8.10
N ASP A 123 31.19 4.98 -9.30
CA ASP A 123 30.85 6.33 -9.77
C ASP A 123 29.35 6.65 -9.68
N LEU A 124 28.52 5.68 -9.25
CA LEU A 124 27.08 5.82 -9.21
C LEU A 124 26.61 6.58 -7.97
N SER A 125 25.79 7.62 -8.16
CA SER A 125 25.25 8.45 -7.08
C SER A 125 23.81 8.85 -7.35
N MET A 126 22.96 8.94 -6.32
CA MET A 126 21.58 9.42 -6.44
C MET A 126 21.45 10.85 -7.00
N LEU A 127 22.55 11.62 -7.04
CA LEU A 127 22.58 12.97 -7.60
C LEU A 127 22.84 12.97 -9.12
N GLU A 128 23.34 11.88 -9.69
CA GLU A 128 23.78 11.76 -11.08
C GLU A 128 23.28 10.46 -11.72
N MET A 129 21.96 10.35 -11.85
CA MET A 129 21.27 9.16 -12.39
C MET A 129 20.95 9.24 -13.89
N HIS A 130 21.22 10.39 -14.53
CA HIS A 130 20.99 10.57 -15.97
C HIS A 130 21.83 9.59 -16.79
N GLU A 131 21.23 8.98 -17.82
CA GLU A 131 21.83 7.96 -18.71
C GLU A 131 22.27 6.66 -17.99
N ARG A 132 22.02 6.51 -16.69
CA ARG A 132 22.21 5.24 -15.97
C ARG A 132 21.08 4.28 -16.28
N SER A 133 21.28 3.02 -15.96
CA SER A 133 20.29 1.97 -16.14
C SER A 133 19.55 1.62 -14.85
N SER A 134 18.25 1.32 -14.93
CA SER A 134 17.41 1.16 -13.73
C SER A 134 16.49 -0.06 -13.76
N CYS A 135 16.29 -0.67 -12.60
CA CYS A 135 15.48 -1.86 -12.39
C CYS A 135 14.31 -1.52 -11.46
N HIS A 136 13.09 -1.67 -11.96
CA HIS A 136 11.87 -1.32 -11.25
C HIS A 136 11.00 -2.57 -11.05
N PRO A 137 10.46 -2.80 -9.83
CA PRO A 137 9.51 -3.89 -9.57
C PRO A 137 8.31 -3.94 -10.53
N GLY A 138 7.84 -2.78 -10.99
CA GLY A 138 6.71 -2.68 -11.92
C GLY A 138 6.16 -1.26 -12.01
N MET A 139 5.46 -1.00 -13.11
CA MET A 139 4.76 0.26 -13.38
C MET A 139 3.70 0.53 -12.28
N ARG A 140 3.64 1.79 -11.81
CA ARG A 140 2.72 2.25 -10.74
C ARG A 140 2.81 1.53 -9.39
N THR A 141 3.88 0.77 -9.15
CA THR A 141 4.14 0.22 -7.81
C THR A 141 4.66 1.31 -6.86
N THR A 142 4.29 1.26 -5.58
CA THR A 142 4.75 2.23 -4.58
C THR A 142 6.28 2.29 -4.50
N VAL A 143 6.90 1.12 -4.39
CA VAL A 143 8.34 0.94 -4.20
C VAL A 143 9.12 1.24 -5.47
N GLY A 144 8.63 0.73 -6.60
CA GLY A 144 9.36 0.75 -7.86
C GLY A 144 9.08 1.94 -8.75
N TRP A 145 7.97 2.66 -8.55
CA TRP A 145 7.55 3.76 -9.41
C TRP A 145 7.25 5.01 -8.60
N THR A 146 6.24 4.97 -7.73
CA THR A 146 5.76 6.16 -7.01
C THR A 146 6.88 6.84 -6.22
N VAL A 147 7.60 6.10 -5.36
CA VAL A 147 8.69 6.67 -4.56
C VAL A 147 9.88 7.15 -5.40
N PRO A 148 10.54 6.33 -6.23
CA PRO A 148 11.74 6.78 -6.93
C PRO A 148 11.44 7.89 -7.93
N ILE A 149 10.34 7.82 -8.68
CA ILE A 149 10.01 8.85 -9.67
C ILE A 149 9.55 10.14 -8.98
N GLY A 150 8.73 10.04 -7.93
CA GLY A 150 8.37 11.21 -7.11
C GLY A 150 9.59 11.86 -6.44
N PHE A 151 10.58 11.07 -6.03
CA PHE A 151 11.85 11.60 -5.51
C PHE A 151 12.62 12.39 -6.57
N LEU A 152 12.74 11.84 -7.78
CA LEU A 152 13.43 12.51 -8.91
C LEU A 152 12.72 13.81 -9.32
N VAL A 153 11.38 13.84 -9.31
CA VAL A 153 10.61 15.07 -9.56
C VAL A 153 10.86 16.10 -8.46
N ASN A 154 10.72 15.70 -7.20
CA ASN A 154 10.85 16.60 -6.06
C ASN A 154 12.27 17.17 -5.91
N THR A 155 13.29 16.43 -6.35
CA THR A 155 14.68 16.88 -6.40
C THR A 155 15.05 17.57 -7.71
N SER A 156 14.07 17.79 -8.61
CA SER A 156 14.25 18.45 -9.92
C SER A 156 15.27 17.76 -10.84
N GLN A 157 15.49 16.46 -10.65
CA GLN A 157 16.31 15.64 -11.56
C GLN A 157 15.57 15.31 -12.84
N ILE A 158 14.25 15.13 -12.76
CA ILE A 158 13.36 15.04 -13.91
C ILE A 158 12.30 16.13 -13.84
N SER A 159 11.83 16.54 -15.02
CA SER A 159 10.67 17.43 -15.18
C SER A 159 9.62 16.70 -15.99
N VAL A 160 8.39 16.68 -15.48
CA VAL A 160 7.25 16.08 -16.18
C VAL A 160 6.48 17.19 -16.87
N ASP A 161 6.06 16.93 -18.11
CA ASP A 161 5.30 17.89 -18.90
C ASP A 161 3.90 18.17 -18.34
N GLU A 162 3.22 19.18 -18.89
CA GLU A 162 1.84 19.52 -18.50
C GLU A 162 0.84 18.38 -18.80
N GLN A 163 1.24 17.40 -19.62
CA GLN A 163 0.46 16.22 -19.95
C GLN A 163 0.67 15.06 -18.96
N CYS A 164 1.55 15.24 -17.95
CA CYS A 164 1.83 14.29 -16.88
C CYS A 164 2.35 12.96 -17.40
N ASN A 165 3.18 13.01 -18.44
CA ASN A 165 3.69 11.82 -19.09
C ASN A 165 4.95 11.28 -18.38
N PHE A 166 4.76 10.66 -17.22
CA PHE A 166 5.85 10.07 -16.44
C PHE A 166 6.69 9.04 -17.21
N PRO A 167 6.10 8.07 -17.96
CA PRO A 167 6.91 7.14 -18.76
C PRO A 167 7.87 7.85 -19.71
N HIS A 168 7.44 8.91 -20.40
CA HIS A 168 8.34 9.67 -21.27
C HIS A 168 9.45 10.38 -20.49
N ALA A 169 9.12 11.10 -19.41
CA ALA A 169 10.12 11.79 -18.61
C ALA A 169 11.17 10.82 -18.02
N VAL A 170 10.74 9.63 -17.61
CA VAL A 170 11.63 8.58 -17.09
C VAL A 170 12.49 7.97 -18.21
N GLY A 171 11.90 7.70 -19.38
CA GLY A 171 12.62 7.16 -20.53
C GLY A 171 13.60 8.15 -21.17
N ASP A 172 13.37 9.46 -21.04
CA ASP A 172 14.33 10.50 -21.45
C ASP A 172 15.46 10.69 -20.41
N PHE A 173 15.25 10.25 -19.16
CA PHE A 173 16.21 10.44 -18.07
C PHE A 173 17.19 9.27 -17.93
N PHE A 174 16.68 8.03 -17.86
CA PHE A 174 17.51 6.82 -17.78
C PHE A 174 17.87 6.33 -19.19
N GLY A 175 19.08 5.79 -19.34
CA GLY A 175 19.53 5.27 -20.64
C GLY A 175 18.66 4.09 -21.09
N TYR A 176 18.45 3.13 -20.18
CA TYR A 176 17.54 2.01 -20.36
C TYR A 176 17.11 1.44 -19.01
N SER A 177 15.95 0.77 -18.97
CA SER A 177 15.37 0.26 -17.74
C SER A 177 14.66 -1.07 -17.94
N CYS A 178 14.33 -1.73 -16.82
CA CYS A 178 13.26 -2.70 -16.78
C CYS A 178 12.11 -2.16 -15.91
N VAL A 179 10.99 -1.84 -16.55
CA VAL A 179 9.75 -1.41 -15.91
C VAL A 179 8.60 -2.32 -16.36
N PRO A 180 8.43 -3.49 -15.73
CA PRO A 180 7.36 -4.42 -16.04
C PRO A 180 5.99 -3.73 -16.06
N GLY A 181 5.20 -3.98 -17.09
CA GLY A 181 3.87 -3.42 -17.28
C GLY A 181 3.81 -2.04 -17.91
N VAL A 182 4.95 -1.38 -18.18
CA VAL A 182 4.95 -0.04 -18.80
C VAL A 182 4.43 -0.06 -20.25
N LYS A 183 4.33 -1.23 -20.87
CA LYS A 183 3.79 -1.46 -22.21
C LYS A 183 2.40 -2.09 -22.21
N ASP A 184 1.86 -2.40 -21.04
CA ASP A 184 0.54 -3.01 -20.97
C ASP A 184 -0.52 -2.01 -21.44
N PRO A 185 -1.63 -2.46 -22.07
CA PRO A 185 -2.66 -1.55 -22.60
C PRO A 185 -3.24 -0.57 -21.57
N GLU A 186 -3.20 -0.92 -20.29
CA GLU A 186 -3.60 -0.04 -19.18
C GLU A 186 -2.68 1.18 -19.01
N HIS A 187 -1.38 1.01 -19.23
CA HIS A 187 -0.33 2.02 -19.01
C HIS A 187 0.20 2.65 -20.31
N ASP A 188 0.02 1.98 -21.44
CA ASP A 188 0.41 2.43 -22.78
C ASP A 188 -0.74 2.30 -23.79
N PRO A 189 -1.91 2.92 -23.55
CA PRO A 189 -3.08 2.77 -24.41
C PRO A 189 -2.85 3.29 -25.85
N LYS A 190 -1.85 4.16 -26.04
CA LYS A 190 -1.47 4.72 -27.34
C LYS A 190 -0.27 4.00 -27.97
N GLY A 191 0.37 3.07 -27.26
CA GLY A 191 1.54 2.32 -27.73
C GLY A 191 2.77 3.19 -27.97
N ASN A 192 2.90 4.31 -27.25
CA ASN A 192 3.91 5.33 -27.48
C ASN A 192 4.89 5.52 -26.32
N ASN A 193 4.74 4.80 -25.19
CA ASN A 193 5.72 4.87 -24.11
C ASN A 193 7.14 4.57 -24.68
N PRO A 194 8.23 5.06 -24.07
CA PRO A 194 9.58 4.80 -24.56
C PRO A 194 9.92 3.30 -24.58
N ARG A 195 10.70 2.85 -25.56
CA ARG A 195 11.08 1.42 -25.70
C ARG A 195 12.16 1.01 -24.70
N ASN A 196 13.05 1.93 -24.38
CA ASN A 196 14.16 1.72 -23.46
C ASN A 196 13.70 1.35 -22.04
N LEU A 197 12.46 1.64 -21.67
CA LEU A 197 11.89 1.22 -20.37
C LEU A 197 11.69 -0.31 -20.23
N CYS A 198 11.85 -1.08 -21.31
CA CYS A 198 11.77 -2.54 -21.28
C CYS A 198 13.08 -3.22 -21.69
N GLU A 199 14.15 -2.47 -21.95
CA GLU A 199 15.38 -3.02 -22.55
C GLU A 199 16.22 -3.84 -21.57
N ALA A 200 16.10 -3.61 -20.26
CA ALA A 200 16.74 -4.47 -19.26
C ALA A 200 15.88 -5.67 -18.83
N CYS A 201 14.62 -5.76 -19.28
CA CYS A 201 13.74 -6.88 -18.95
C CYS A 201 14.07 -8.13 -19.78
N ILE A 202 13.81 -9.32 -19.23
CA ILE A 202 14.31 -10.59 -19.81
C ILE A 202 13.25 -11.67 -20.04
N GLY A 203 11.98 -11.39 -19.74
CA GLY A 203 10.88 -12.32 -19.96
C GLY A 203 11.03 -13.65 -19.20
N ASP A 204 10.35 -14.68 -19.72
CA ASP A 204 10.42 -16.06 -19.25
C ASP A 204 11.68 -16.77 -19.78
N GLU A 205 11.87 -18.04 -19.44
CA GLU A 205 13.02 -18.85 -19.91
C GLU A 205 13.10 -19.02 -21.44
N ASN A 206 12.04 -18.67 -22.16
CA ASN A 206 11.97 -18.77 -23.62
C ASN A 206 11.90 -17.37 -24.28
N ASP A 207 12.33 -16.32 -23.58
CA ASP A 207 12.30 -14.92 -24.02
C ASP A 207 10.91 -14.42 -24.44
N ARG A 208 9.85 -15.00 -23.85
CA ARG A 208 8.47 -14.53 -24.01
C ARG A 208 8.07 -13.69 -22.81
N HIS A 209 6.97 -12.94 -22.93
CA HIS A 209 6.46 -12.12 -21.82
C HIS A 209 7.46 -11.07 -21.30
N ILE A 210 8.41 -10.65 -22.15
CA ILE A 210 9.34 -9.56 -21.84
C ILE A 210 8.54 -8.33 -21.44
N CYS A 211 8.87 -7.76 -20.29
CA CYS A 211 8.26 -6.57 -19.71
C CYS A 211 6.78 -6.74 -19.31
N ALA A 212 6.28 -7.97 -19.19
CA ALA A 212 4.91 -8.21 -18.74
C ALA A 212 4.74 -7.92 -17.25
N ASN A 213 3.59 -7.36 -16.84
CA ASN A 213 3.30 -7.06 -15.43
C ASN A 213 2.89 -8.29 -14.60
N ASN A 214 3.70 -9.34 -14.62
CA ASN A 214 3.45 -10.56 -13.84
C ASN A 214 4.74 -11.40 -13.69
N PRO A 215 4.75 -12.41 -12.80
CA PRO A 215 5.93 -13.23 -12.53
C PRO A 215 6.49 -14.06 -13.71
N ARG A 216 5.90 -14.02 -14.91
CA ARG A 216 6.53 -14.61 -16.11
C ARG A 216 7.69 -13.75 -16.60
N GLU A 217 7.67 -12.44 -16.34
CA GLU A 217 8.86 -11.60 -16.46
C GLU A 217 9.75 -11.85 -15.24
N ARG A 218 10.97 -12.37 -15.45
CA ARG A 218 11.86 -12.72 -14.34
C ARG A 218 12.40 -11.50 -13.58
N HIS A 219 12.35 -10.31 -14.16
CA HIS A 219 12.68 -9.05 -13.47
C HIS A 219 11.44 -8.36 -12.86
N PHE A 220 10.29 -9.02 -12.81
CA PHE A 220 9.07 -8.52 -12.15
C PHE A 220 9.15 -8.61 -10.61
N GLY A 221 8.56 -7.61 -9.95
CA GLY A 221 8.50 -7.52 -8.49
C GLY A 221 9.84 -7.15 -7.86
N GLU A 222 9.87 -7.03 -6.54
CA GLU A 222 11.06 -6.55 -5.83
C GLU A 222 12.25 -7.53 -5.94
N ALA A 223 11.98 -8.84 -5.92
CA ALA A 223 13.00 -9.86 -6.15
C ALA A 223 13.55 -9.79 -7.58
N GLY A 224 12.70 -9.58 -8.58
CA GLY A 224 13.10 -9.42 -9.97
C GLY A 224 13.93 -8.14 -10.22
N ALA A 225 13.58 -7.04 -9.57
CA ALA A 225 14.36 -5.81 -9.65
C ALA A 225 15.75 -5.96 -9.00
N LEU A 226 15.85 -6.67 -7.87
CA LEU A 226 17.13 -7.05 -7.27
C LEU A 226 17.95 -7.94 -8.21
N ARG A 227 17.31 -8.95 -8.81
CA ARG A 227 17.92 -9.85 -9.80
C ARG A 227 18.49 -9.08 -10.98
N CYS A 228 17.78 -8.08 -11.50
CA CYS A 228 18.21 -7.25 -12.62
C CYS A 228 19.56 -6.55 -12.35
N VAL A 229 19.79 -6.05 -11.14
CA VAL A 229 21.11 -5.52 -10.72
C VAL A 229 22.12 -6.64 -10.48
N ALA A 230 21.71 -7.76 -9.87
CA ALA A 230 22.59 -8.91 -9.61
C ALA A 230 23.15 -9.53 -10.91
N GLU A 231 22.37 -9.50 -12.00
CA GLU A 231 22.75 -9.98 -13.33
C GLU A 231 23.49 -8.91 -14.17
N ASN A 232 23.78 -7.72 -13.60
CA ASN A 232 24.41 -6.57 -14.27
C ASN A 232 23.63 -6.04 -15.49
N LEU A 233 22.30 -6.15 -15.47
CA LEU A 233 21.42 -5.64 -16.52
C LEU A 233 20.86 -4.25 -16.19
N GLY A 234 21.02 -3.79 -14.94
CA GLY A 234 20.80 -2.40 -14.55
C GLY A 234 21.76 -1.95 -13.45
N ASP A 235 21.99 -0.65 -13.34
CA ASP A 235 22.91 -0.05 -12.37
C ASP A 235 22.27 0.11 -10.99
N VAL A 236 20.98 0.45 -10.94
CA VAL A 236 20.23 0.72 -9.72
C VAL A 236 18.90 -0.03 -9.68
N ALA A 237 18.55 -0.60 -8.53
CA ALA A 237 17.24 -1.18 -8.25
C ALA A 237 16.52 -0.37 -7.16
N PHE A 238 15.23 -0.15 -7.34
CA PHE A 238 14.37 0.49 -6.33
C PHE A 238 13.54 -0.58 -5.63
N VAL A 239 13.85 -0.84 -4.35
CA VAL A 239 13.27 -1.96 -3.58
C VAL A 239 13.03 -1.54 -2.12
N LYS A 240 12.30 -2.37 -1.35
CA LYS A 240 12.28 -2.24 0.10
C LYS A 240 13.64 -2.60 0.68
N HIS A 241 13.97 -1.98 1.82
CA HIS A 241 15.16 -2.31 2.60
C HIS A 241 15.25 -3.79 3.04
N THR A 242 14.13 -4.54 3.08
CA THR A 242 14.13 -5.96 3.46
C THR A 242 14.41 -6.91 2.29
N THR A 243 14.23 -6.47 1.05
CA THR A 243 14.18 -7.35 -0.14
C THR A 243 15.44 -8.19 -0.32
N VAL A 244 16.61 -7.63 -0.02
CA VAL A 244 17.89 -8.37 -0.07
C VAL A 244 17.88 -9.53 0.94
N PHE A 245 17.49 -9.27 2.17
CA PHE A 245 17.41 -10.28 3.24
C PHE A 245 16.31 -11.31 3.01
N ASP A 246 15.28 -10.97 2.24
CA ASP A 246 14.20 -11.90 1.85
C ASP A 246 14.62 -12.85 0.73
N ASN A 247 15.68 -12.53 -0.02
CA ASN A 247 16.21 -13.34 -1.12
C ASN A 247 17.54 -14.04 -0.82
N MET A 248 18.14 -13.79 0.34
CA MET A 248 19.43 -14.37 0.74
C MET A 248 19.27 -15.49 1.78
N GLU A 249 20.39 -16.07 2.22
CA GLU A 249 20.47 -17.07 3.29
C GLU A 249 19.61 -18.33 3.04
N GLY A 250 19.49 -18.74 1.77
CA GLY A 250 18.74 -19.93 1.38
C GLY A 250 17.22 -19.75 1.33
N LYS A 251 16.71 -18.53 1.52
CA LYS A 251 15.28 -18.22 1.30
C LYS A 251 14.91 -18.25 -0.17
N ASN A 252 15.81 -17.83 -1.06
CA ASN A 252 15.71 -18.00 -2.50
C ASN A 252 16.75 -19.04 -2.96
N GLN A 253 16.30 -20.01 -3.77
CA GLN A 253 17.11 -21.13 -4.27
C GLN A 253 17.46 -20.97 -5.76
N GLU A 254 17.10 -19.84 -6.37
CA GLU A 254 17.52 -19.50 -7.73
C GLU A 254 19.02 -19.18 -7.79
N SER A 255 19.66 -19.55 -8.91
CA SER A 255 21.11 -19.40 -9.08
C SER A 255 21.61 -17.97 -8.89
N TRP A 256 20.86 -16.98 -9.40
CA TRP A 256 21.25 -15.56 -9.31
C TRP A 256 21.35 -15.07 -7.85
N ALA A 257 20.54 -15.64 -6.95
CA ALA A 257 20.51 -15.25 -5.54
C ALA A 257 21.59 -15.96 -4.72
N LEU A 258 22.02 -17.15 -5.16
CA LEU A 258 23.09 -17.92 -4.52
C LEU A 258 24.48 -17.29 -4.75
N ASP A 259 24.66 -16.60 -5.88
CA ASP A 259 25.93 -15.99 -6.27
C ASP A 259 26.09 -14.54 -5.78
N LEU A 260 25.09 -14.00 -5.08
CA LEU A 260 25.06 -12.61 -4.60
C LEU A 260 25.41 -12.57 -3.11
N GLU A 261 26.40 -11.76 -2.72
CA GLU A 261 26.75 -11.52 -1.31
C GLU A 261 26.27 -10.13 -0.82
N LEU A 262 26.13 -9.94 0.50
CA LEU A 262 25.69 -8.65 1.06
C LEU A 262 26.72 -7.55 0.78
N GLU A 263 27.99 -7.92 0.75
CA GLU A 263 29.15 -7.07 0.49
C GLU A 263 29.25 -6.62 -0.98
N ASP A 264 28.56 -7.30 -1.89
CA ASP A 264 28.46 -6.91 -3.30
C ASP A 264 27.48 -5.77 -3.53
N LEU A 265 26.72 -5.38 -2.50
CA LEU A 265 25.64 -4.41 -2.59
C LEU A 265 25.85 -3.20 -1.67
N LYS A 266 25.36 -2.06 -2.12
CA LYS A 266 25.32 -0.80 -1.37
C LYS A 266 24.01 -0.06 -1.56
N LEU A 267 23.67 0.78 -0.59
CA LEU A 267 22.62 1.76 -0.71
C LEU A 267 23.17 3.07 -1.27
N LEU A 268 22.39 3.72 -2.14
CA LEU A 268 22.65 5.06 -2.62
C LEU A 268 21.75 6.04 -1.87
N CYS A 269 22.35 6.99 -1.18
CA CYS A 269 21.63 7.91 -0.30
C CYS A 269 21.19 9.18 -1.04
N PRO A 270 20.06 9.81 -0.65
CA PRO A 270 19.60 11.06 -1.26
C PRO A 270 20.61 12.20 -1.29
N ASP A 271 21.56 12.23 -0.35
CA ASP A 271 22.60 13.25 -0.25
C ASP A 271 23.87 12.93 -1.06
N GLY A 272 23.81 11.90 -1.90
CA GLY A 272 24.88 11.48 -2.80
C GLY A 272 25.92 10.57 -2.18
N ARG A 273 25.83 10.27 -0.87
CA ARG A 273 26.68 9.28 -0.21
C ARG A 273 26.24 7.85 -0.53
N GLU A 274 27.12 6.91 -0.20
CA GLU A 274 26.83 5.48 -0.16
C GLU A 274 26.69 5.02 1.29
N ALA A 275 25.93 3.94 1.52
CA ALA A 275 25.80 3.31 2.83
C ALA A 275 25.66 1.79 2.73
N ASN A 276 25.92 1.11 3.85
CA ASN A 276 25.62 -0.31 3.97
C ASN A 276 24.08 -0.54 4.06
N LEU A 277 23.61 -1.69 3.59
CA LEU A 277 22.22 -2.17 3.67
C LEU A 277 21.58 -2.03 5.07
N PHE A 278 22.37 -2.18 6.15
CA PHE A 278 21.87 -2.03 7.52
C PHE A 278 21.61 -0.57 7.94
N GLN A 279 22.01 0.42 7.14
CA GLN A 279 21.88 1.86 7.45
C GLN A 279 20.67 2.52 6.77
N HIS A 280 19.71 1.73 6.30
CA HIS A 280 18.52 2.19 5.56
C HIS A 280 17.71 3.25 6.31
N GLU A 281 17.64 3.24 7.65
CA GLU A 281 16.95 4.28 8.42
C GLU A 281 17.52 5.69 8.19
N SER A 282 18.80 5.79 7.84
CA SER A 282 19.49 7.05 7.50
C SER A 282 19.75 7.25 6.00
N CYS A 283 19.49 6.22 5.20
CA CYS A 283 19.77 6.18 3.76
C CYS A 283 18.60 5.50 3.03
N HIS A 284 17.55 6.27 2.76
CA HIS A 284 16.35 5.84 2.05
C HIS A 284 15.74 6.99 1.26
N LEU A 285 14.92 6.68 0.26
CA LEU A 285 14.23 7.69 -0.55
C LEU A 285 12.96 8.19 0.15
N ALA A 286 12.18 7.27 0.75
CA ALA A 286 11.00 7.59 1.53
C ALA A 286 10.71 6.52 2.58
N VAL A 287 10.01 6.95 3.64
CA VAL A 287 9.37 6.06 4.61
C VAL A 287 7.91 5.91 4.19
N VAL A 288 7.50 4.70 3.85
CA VAL A 288 6.14 4.42 3.36
C VAL A 288 5.38 3.66 4.44
N PRO A 289 4.15 4.07 4.80
CA PRO A 289 3.39 3.33 5.78
C PRO A 289 2.80 2.04 5.20
N THR A 290 2.38 1.16 6.09
CA THR A 290 1.60 -0.03 5.81
C THR A 290 0.17 0.33 5.40
N ASN A 291 -0.54 -0.69 4.93
CA ASN A 291 -1.93 -0.58 4.54
C ASN A 291 -2.81 -0.16 5.72
N ALA A 292 -3.92 0.48 5.39
CA ALA A 292 -4.83 0.98 6.42
C ALA A 292 -6.29 0.97 5.97
N VAL A 293 -7.17 0.95 6.96
CA VAL A 293 -8.61 0.95 6.79
C VAL A 293 -9.10 2.39 6.66
N VAL A 294 -9.54 2.72 5.46
CA VAL A 294 -10.10 4.03 5.10
C VAL A 294 -11.59 4.05 5.40
N VAL A 295 -12.06 5.17 5.98
CA VAL A 295 -13.42 5.38 6.47
C VAL A 295 -13.81 6.86 6.32
N ARG A 296 -15.08 7.20 6.63
CA ARG A 296 -15.47 8.58 6.94
C ARG A 296 -15.03 8.98 8.36
N LEU A 297 -14.81 10.27 8.59
CA LEU A 297 -14.30 10.80 9.87
C LEU A 297 -15.14 10.38 11.09
N GLU A 298 -16.47 10.40 10.94
CA GLU A 298 -17.43 9.99 11.97
C GLU A 298 -17.39 8.49 12.29
N ASP A 299 -16.83 7.67 11.40
CA ASP A 299 -16.84 6.21 11.51
C ASP A 299 -15.58 5.63 12.14
N LYS A 300 -14.52 6.43 12.33
CA LYS A 300 -13.22 5.97 12.84
C LYS A 300 -13.35 5.16 14.12
N CYS A 301 -14.14 5.64 15.08
CA CYS A 301 -14.28 4.98 16.37
C CYS A 301 -15.06 3.66 16.27
N ARG A 302 -16.17 3.62 15.51
CA ARG A 302 -17.00 2.41 15.41
C ARG A 302 -16.29 1.30 14.66
N VAL A 303 -15.60 1.64 13.56
CA VAL A 303 -14.86 0.67 12.72
C VAL A 303 -13.68 0.12 13.51
N TYR A 304 -12.88 0.97 14.17
CA TYR A 304 -11.79 0.50 15.03
C TYR A 304 -12.30 -0.45 16.12
N LYS A 305 -13.34 -0.07 16.87
CA LYS A 305 -13.87 -0.93 17.95
C LYS A 305 -14.39 -2.26 17.43
N PHE A 306 -14.94 -2.31 16.22
CA PHE A 306 -15.36 -3.57 15.60
C PHE A 306 -14.15 -4.43 15.24
N LEU A 307 -13.16 -3.85 14.54
CA LEU A 307 -11.94 -4.55 14.15
C LEU A 307 -11.09 -4.99 15.34
N GLU A 308 -11.08 -4.25 16.44
CA GLU A 308 -10.45 -4.64 17.71
C GLU A 308 -11.05 -5.94 18.26
N ARG A 309 -12.38 -6.08 18.22
CA ARG A 309 -13.04 -7.32 18.65
C ARG A 309 -12.78 -8.48 17.68
N VAL A 310 -12.79 -8.20 16.38
CA VAL A 310 -12.51 -9.17 15.32
C VAL A 310 -11.07 -9.70 15.41
N GLN A 311 -10.07 -8.82 15.53
CA GLN A 311 -8.68 -9.25 15.64
C GLN A 311 -8.44 -10.07 16.92
N ASN A 312 -9.05 -9.69 18.06
CA ASN A 312 -8.92 -10.44 19.31
C ASN A 312 -9.46 -11.88 19.19
N ALA A 313 -10.41 -12.12 18.29
CA ALA A 313 -10.98 -13.44 18.05
C ALA A 313 -10.23 -14.26 16.99
N PHE A 314 -9.65 -13.62 15.97
CA PHE A 314 -9.21 -14.28 14.74
C PHE A 314 -7.76 -14.00 14.30
N ALA A 315 -7.02 -13.10 14.96
CA ALA A 315 -5.64 -12.76 14.56
C ALA A 315 -4.66 -13.93 14.76
N ASN A 316 -4.78 -14.64 15.89
CA ASN A 316 -3.89 -15.74 16.27
C ASN A 316 -4.59 -17.11 16.20
N ALA A 317 -5.63 -17.24 15.37
CA ALA A 317 -6.37 -18.49 15.24
C ALA A 317 -5.50 -19.55 14.54
N THR A 318 -5.27 -20.68 15.20
CA THR A 318 -4.55 -21.84 14.65
C THR A 318 -5.49 -22.81 13.92
N GLU A 319 -6.79 -22.73 14.21
CA GLU A 319 -7.84 -23.55 13.60
C GLU A 319 -9.04 -22.66 13.23
N GLY A 320 -9.69 -23.00 12.11
CA GLY A 320 -10.84 -22.24 11.60
C GLY A 320 -10.43 -20.99 10.82
N PHE A 321 -11.24 -19.92 10.94
CA PHE A 321 -11.01 -18.66 10.23
C PHE A 321 -9.83 -17.87 10.84
N SER A 322 -8.89 -17.47 9.99
CA SER A 322 -7.75 -16.62 10.34
C SER A 322 -7.81 -15.29 9.58
N LEU A 323 -7.74 -14.19 10.32
CA LEU A 323 -7.94 -12.84 9.77
C LEU A 323 -6.83 -12.44 8.78
N PHE A 324 -5.58 -12.74 9.13
CA PHE A 324 -4.38 -12.33 8.40
C PHE A 324 -3.76 -13.49 7.61
N SER A 325 -4.59 -14.41 7.11
CA SER A 325 -4.15 -15.48 6.22
C SER A 325 -5.05 -15.56 4.99
N SER A 326 -4.44 -15.70 3.82
CA SER A 326 -5.14 -15.74 2.54
C SER A 326 -4.98 -17.08 1.80
N VAL A 327 -4.38 -18.08 2.44
CA VAL A 327 -4.09 -19.42 1.88
C VAL A 327 -5.30 -20.07 1.20
N ASN A 328 -6.52 -19.84 1.70
CA ASN A 328 -7.74 -20.45 1.18
C ASN A 328 -8.45 -19.64 0.08
N TYR A 329 -7.89 -18.50 -0.33
CA TYR A 329 -8.57 -17.54 -1.22
C TYR A 329 -7.88 -17.39 -2.59
N GLY A 330 -6.92 -18.26 -2.91
CA GLY A 330 -6.30 -18.35 -4.24
C GLY A 330 -5.30 -17.24 -4.59
N GLN A 331 -5.13 -16.24 -3.72
CA GLN A 331 -4.16 -15.15 -3.86
C GLN A 331 -3.71 -14.65 -2.46
N PRO A 332 -2.51 -14.07 -2.33
CA PRO A 332 -2.05 -13.49 -1.07
C PRO A 332 -2.77 -12.17 -0.73
N ASP A 333 -2.61 -11.72 0.51
CA ASP A 333 -2.99 -10.37 0.98
C ASP A 333 -4.46 -9.98 0.75
N VAL A 334 -5.39 -10.93 0.93
CA VAL A 334 -6.82 -10.72 0.75
C VAL A 334 -7.42 -10.03 1.97
N LEU A 335 -8.09 -8.88 1.78
CA LEU A 335 -8.62 -7.94 2.80
C LEU A 335 -7.57 -7.22 3.66
N PHE A 336 -6.58 -7.95 4.18
CA PHE A 336 -5.46 -7.43 4.95
C PHE A 336 -4.21 -8.17 4.49
N SER A 337 -3.03 -7.56 4.64
CA SER A 337 -1.80 -8.28 4.30
C SER A 337 -1.64 -9.52 5.17
N ASP A 338 -1.15 -10.61 4.57
CA ASP A 338 -0.77 -11.83 5.28
C ASP A 338 0.40 -11.61 6.24
N SER A 339 1.16 -10.52 6.03
CA SER A 339 2.23 -10.09 6.94
C SER A 339 1.70 -9.39 8.19
N THR A 340 0.40 -9.07 8.26
CA THR A 340 -0.20 -8.38 9.42
C THR A 340 -0.10 -9.22 10.68
N LYS A 341 0.44 -8.61 11.74
CA LYS A 341 0.48 -9.18 13.09
C LYS A 341 -0.54 -8.54 14.01
N LYS A 342 -0.89 -7.28 13.78
CA LYS A 342 -1.82 -6.52 14.61
C LYS A 342 -2.48 -5.38 13.84
N LEU A 343 -3.71 -5.05 14.20
CA LEU A 343 -4.39 -3.84 13.73
C LEU A 343 -4.30 -2.76 14.81
N LEU A 344 -3.75 -1.60 14.46
CA LEU A 344 -3.49 -0.47 15.36
C LEU A 344 -4.51 0.64 15.15
N ARG A 345 -4.92 1.30 16.25
CA ARG A 345 -5.79 2.48 16.17
C ARG A 345 -5.03 3.65 15.59
N VAL A 346 -5.62 4.33 14.59
CA VAL A 346 -5.08 5.57 14.04
C VAL A 346 -5.86 6.76 14.61
N MET A 347 -5.17 7.62 15.35
CA MET A 347 -5.75 8.82 15.97
C MET A 347 -5.64 10.06 15.08
N GLY A 348 -4.61 10.13 14.25
CA GLY A 348 -4.34 11.26 13.36
C GLY A 348 -5.10 11.18 12.03
N THR A 349 -4.80 12.10 11.12
CA THR A 349 -5.36 12.18 9.76
C THR A 349 -4.60 11.27 8.79
N TYR A 350 -5.16 11.08 7.59
CA TYR A 350 -4.50 10.38 6.49
C TYR A 350 -3.08 10.94 6.20
N THR A 351 -2.89 12.26 6.23
CA THR A 351 -1.55 12.87 6.04
C THR A 351 -0.57 12.54 7.16
N SER A 352 -1.05 12.45 8.41
CA SER A 352 -0.19 12.04 9.53
C SER A 352 0.16 10.55 9.48
N TRP A 353 -0.73 9.72 8.93
CA TRP A 353 -0.47 8.31 8.67
C TRP A 353 0.57 8.12 7.55
N LEU A 354 0.40 8.85 6.44
CA LEU A 354 1.35 8.85 5.31
C LEU A 354 2.71 9.43 5.69
N GLY A 355 2.73 10.38 6.62
CA GLY A 355 3.94 11.09 7.00
C GLY A 355 4.36 12.13 5.94
N PRO A 356 5.16 13.13 6.33
CA PRO A 356 5.47 14.27 5.48
C PRO A 356 6.34 13.91 4.27
N SER A 357 7.30 13.00 4.45
CA SER A 357 8.21 12.57 3.38
C SER A 357 7.42 11.93 2.23
N TYR A 358 6.63 10.89 2.52
CA TYR A 358 5.87 10.18 1.50
C TYR A 358 4.68 11.00 0.96
N THR A 359 4.04 11.85 1.78
CA THR A 359 3.06 12.82 1.28
C THR A 359 3.67 13.75 0.21
N THR A 360 4.93 14.16 0.39
CA THR A 360 5.62 15.02 -0.59
C THR A 360 5.91 14.26 -1.89
N ILE A 361 6.28 12.99 -1.81
CA ILE A 361 6.41 12.10 -2.97
C ILE A 361 5.10 12.02 -3.77
N LEU A 362 3.98 11.76 -3.09
CA LEU A 362 2.67 11.60 -3.73
C LEU A 362 2.20 12.87 -4.45
N LYS A 363 2.52 14.05 -3.90
CA LYS A 363 2.21 15.34 -4.54
C LYS A 363 2.81 15.52 -5.93
N ALA A 364 3.93 14.85 -6.22
CA ALA A 364 4.54 14.89 -7.54
C ALA A 364 3.61 14.35 -8.64
N PHE A 365 2.65 13.49 -8.28
CA PHE A 365 1.73 12.82 -9.21
C PHE A 365 0.33 13.45 -9.28
N GLU A 366 0.06 14.55 -8.56
CA GLU A 366 -1.28 15.17 -8.54
C GLU A 366 -1.77 15.60 -9.94
N CYS A 367 -0.84 15.86 -10.85
CA CYS A 367 -1.16 16.28 -12.19
C CYS A 367 -1.77 15.15 -13.05
N GLU A 368 -1.63 13.87 -12.66
CA GLU A 368 -2.29 12.73 -13.33
C GLU A 368 -3.83 12.75 -13.22
N GLY A 369 -4.40 13.68 -12.43
CA GLY A 369 -5.84 13.71 -12.20
C GLY A 369 -6.27 12.57 -11.28
N LEU A 370 -5.67 12.49 -10.08
CA LEU A 370 -6.05 11.54 -9.03
C LEU A 370 -7.55 11.67 -8.65
N CYS A 371 -8.12 12.84 -8.92
CA CYS A 371 -9.53 13.19 -8.86
C CYS A 371 -9.99 13.67 -10.26
#